data_AF-A0A957KBW7-F1
#
_entry.id   AF-A0A957KBW7-F1
#
_cell.length_a   1.000
_cell.length_b   1.000
_cell.length_c   1.000
_cell.angle_alpha   90.00
_cell.angle_beta   90.00
_cell.angle_gamma   90.00
#
_symmetry.space_group_name_H-M   'P 1'
#
loop_
_entity.id
_entity.type
_entity.pdbx_description
1 polymer ?
#
loop_
_entity_poly.entity_id
_entity_poly.type
_entity_poly.pdbx_seq_one_letter_code
_entity_poly.pdbx_strand_id
1 'polypeptide(L)'
;EMAIRAATAHSVIFYLKTGMSLEEAGIQAMQDLNDLGGKYVSVMNIVALDKDGTPAGFTSMEDRTYIYQTDDMADYVEAPRTYVEIQKRWN
;
A
#
# COMPACT_ATOMS: atom_id res chain seq x y z
N GLU A 1 10.32 0.88 -9.98
CA GLU A 1 11.35 -0.18 -9.92
C GLU A 1 11.17 -1.04 -8.66
N MET A 2 11.13 -0.46 -7.45
CA MET A 2 10.84 -1.19 -6.19
C MET A 2 9.60 -2.09 -6.23
N ALA A 3 8.43 -1.56 -6.62
CA ALA A 3 7.19 -2.35 -6.65
C ALA A 3 7.28 -3.58 -7.55
N ILE A 4 8.09 -3.50 -8.61
CA ILE A 4 8.34 -4.60 -9.55
C ILE A 4 9.26 -5.63 -8.88
N ARG A 5 10.37 -5.17 -8.29
CA ARG A 5 11.36 -6.06 -7.65
C ARG A 5 10.81 -6.80 -6.44
N ALA A 6 9.96 -6.15 -5.65
CA ALA A 6 9.32 -6.75 -4.48
C ALA A 6 7.99 -7.44 -4.80
N ALA A 7 7.53 -7.39 -6.07
CA ALA A 7 6.21 -7.86 -6.46
C ALA A 7 5.08 -7.34 -5.54
N THR A 8 5.14 -6.07 -5.12
CA THR A 8 4.36 -5.53 -3.99
C THR A 8 2.86 -5.75 -4.10
N ALA A 9 2.27 -5.53 -5.29
CA ALA A 9 0.85 -5.79 -5.50
C ALA A 9 0.48 -7.28 -5.32
N HIS A 10 1.36 -8.18 -5.76
CA HIS A 10 1.18 -9.61 -5.53
C HIS A 10 1.31 -9.96 -4.04
N SER A 11 2.27 -9.38 -3.32
CA SER A 11 2.44 -9.59 -1.87
C SER A 11 1.19 -9.18 -1.08
N VAL A 12 0.56 -8.05 -1.39
CA VAL A 12 -0.72 -7.64 -0.76
C VAL A 12 -1.78 -8.73 -0.91
N ILE A 13 -1.99 -9.22 -2.14
CA ILE A 13 -2.98 -10.27 -2.40
C ILE A 13 -2.58 -11.60 -1.76
N PHE A 14 -1.30 -11.92 -1.73
CA PHE A 14 -0.79 -13.12 -1.06
C PHE A 14 -1.10 -13.08 0.44
N TYR A 15 -0.84 -11.97 1.13
CA TYR A 15 -1.14 -11.80 2.54
C TYR A 15 -2.63 -11.88 2.85
N LEU A 16 -3.49 -11.26 2.02
CA LEU A 16 -4.94 -11.42 2.10
C LEU A 16 -5.35 -12.90 2.03
N LYS A 17 -4.77 -13.68 1.10
CA LYS A 17 -5.04 -15.12 0.98
C LYS A 17 -4.61 -15.93 2.21
N THR A 18 -3.65 -15.44 2.98
CA THR A 18 -3.22 -16.08 4.23
C THR A 18 -4.11 -15.74 5.43
N GLY A 19 -5.13 -14.89 5.25
CA GLY A 19 -6.10 -14.53 6.28
C GLY A 19 -5.82 -13.19 6.98
N MET A 20 -4.84 -12.42 6.51
CA MET A 20 -4.64 -11.04 6.97
C MET A 20 -5.77 -10.14 6.49
N SER A 21 -6.07 -9.10 7.27
CA SER A 21 -6.88 -7.97 6.83
C SER A 21 -6.18 -7.17 5.72
N LEU A 22 -6.94 -6.32 5.00
CA LEU A 22 -6.38 -5.45 3.97
C LEU A 22 -5.34 -4.47 4.52
N GLU A 23 -5.57 -3.96 5.73
CA GLU A 23 -4.64 -3.06 6.42
C GLU A 23 -3.32 -3.77 6.75
N GLU A 24 -3.39 -4.94 7.40
CA GLU A 24 -2.20 -5.74 7.74
C GLU A 24 -1.42 -6.14 6.47
N ALA A 25 -2.11 -6.59 5.43
CA ALA A 25 -1.51 -7.00 4.16
C ALA A 25 -0.80 -5.84 3.46
N GLY A 26 -1.41 -4.64 3.45
CA GLY A 26 -0.82 -3.45 2.87
C GLY A 26 0.42 -2.96 3.63
N ILE A 27 0.35 -2.96 4.97
CA ILE A 27 1.49 -2.61 5.83
C ILE A 27 2.65 -3.58 5.63
N GLN A 28 2.38 -4.88 5.67
CA GLN A 28 3.42 -5.91 5.51
C GLN A 28 4.10 -5.80 4.13
N ALA A 29 3.32 -5.67 3.05
CA ALA A 29 3.86 -5.54 1.70
C ALA A 29 4.71 -4.27 1.50
N MET A 30 4.39 -3.18 2.22
CA MET A 30 5.22 -1.98 2.26
C MET A 30 6.52 -2.21 3.03
N GLN A 31 6.46 -2.94 4.16
CA GLN A 31 7.63 -3.25 4.97
C GLN A 31 8.62 -4.18 4.27
N ASP A 32 8.16 -5.10 3.42
CA ASP A 32 9.02 -5.98 2.60
C ASP A 32 9.97 -5.19 1.67
N LEU A 33 9.63 -3.93 1.35
CA LEU A 33 10.50 -3.06 0.54
C LEU A 33 11.83 -2.77 1.21
N ASN A 34 11.91 -2.89 2.55
CA ASN A 34 13.14 -2.72 3.31
C ASN A 34 14.19 -3.78 2.96
N ASP A 35 13.77 -4.95 2.46
CA ASP A 35 14.64 -6.07 2.12
C ASP A 35 15.19 -6.01 0.69
N LEU A 36 14.70 -5.08 -0.13
CA LEU A 36 15.18 -4.91 -1.51
C LEU A 36 16.66 -4.51 -1.57
N GLY A 37 17.21 -3.91 -0.52
CA GLY A 37 18.58 -3.42 -0.49
C GLY A 37 18.90 -2.42 -1.62
N GLY A 38 20.17 -2.01 -1.68
CA GLY A 38 20.67 -1.08 -2.70
C GLY A 38 20.27 0.39 -2.47
N LYS A 39 20.62 1.25 -3.42
CA LYS A 39 20.44 2.71 -3.35
C LYS A 39 19.08 3.19 -3.88
N TYR A 40 18.15 2.27 -4.11
CA TYR A 40 16.94 2.54 -4.90
C TYR A 40 15.66 2.56 -4.06
N VAL A 41 15.75 2.66 -2.73
CA VAL A 41 14.57 2.81 -1.87
C VAL A 41 14.08 4.26 -1.93
N SER A 42 13.04 4.46 -2.73
CA SER A 42 12.29 5.71 -2.90
C SER A 42 10.90 5.57 -2.29
N VAL A 43 10.02 6.54 -2.59
CA VAL A 43 8.64 6.57 -2.15
C VAL A 43 7.82 5.42 -2.75
N MET A 44 6.92 4.84 -1.96
CA MET A 44 5.91 3.89 -2.40
C MET A 44 4.49 4.36 -2.06
N ASN A 45 3.53 4.01 -2.92
CA ASN A 45 2.10 4.22 -2.70
C ASN A 45 1.32 3.00 -3.19
N ILE A 46 0.29 2.59 -2.45
CA ILE A 46 -0.62 1.50 -2.80
C ILE A 46 -2.05 2.00 -2.64
N VAL A 47 -2.94 1.59 -3.55
CA VAL A 47 -4.40 1.61 -3.33
C VAL A 47 -4.87 0.20 -3.62
N ALA A 48 -5.69 -0.36 -2.75
CA ALA A 48 -6.18 -1.72 -2.86
C ALA A 48 -7.65 -1.80 -2.44
N LEU A 49 -8.34 -2.84 -2.92
CA LEU A 49 -9.69 -3.22 -2.48
C LEU A 49 -9.67 -4.69 -2.06
N ASP A 50 -10.40 -5.01 -0.99
CA ASP A 50 -10.64 -6.41 -0.62
C ASP A 50 -11.82 -7.01 -1.39
N LYS A 51 -12.13 -8.29 -1.10
CA LYS A 51 -13.21 -9.03 -1.76
C LYS A 51 -14.62 -8.48 -1.48
N ASP A 52 -14.77 -7.70 -0.41
CA ASP A 52 -16.05 -7.11 0.02
C ASP A 52 -16.19 -5.68 -0.52
N GLY A 53 -15.20 -5.20 -1.29
CA GLY A 53 -15.18 -3.87 -1.88
C GLY A 53 -14.65 -2.79 -0.94
N THR A 54 -14.09 -3.14 0.21
CA THR A 54 -13.52 -2.18 1.16
C THR A 54 -12.21 -1.62 0.59
N PRO A 55 -12.09 -0.29 0.37
CA PRO A 55 -10.88 0.31 -0.14
C PRO A 55 -9.88 0.63 0.99
N ALA A 56 -8.59 0.61 0.66
CA ALA A 56 -7.53 1.11 1.52
C ALA A 56 -6.40 1.74 0.70
N GLY A 57 -5.76 2.76 1.26
CA GLY A 57 -4.61 3.44 0.69
C GLY A 57 -3.41 3.38 1.63
N PHE A 58 -2.21 3.15 1.09
CA PHE A 58 -0.96 3.11 1.85
C PHE A 58 0.08 4.01 1.17
N THR A 59 1.01 4.54 1.98
CA THR A 59 2.07 5.44 1.50
C THR A 59 3.28 5.42 2.40
N SER A 60 4.45 5.71 1.87
CA SER A 60 5.67 5.99 2.64
C SER A 60 5.95 7.49 2.79
N MET A 61 4.95 8.34 2.53
CA MET A 61 5.00 9.79 2.73
C MET A 61 3.88 10.21 3.67
N GLU A 62 4.18 11.09 4.62
CA GLU A 62 3.16 11.71 5.46
C GLU A 62 2.18 12.54 4.61
N ASP A 63 0.97 12.72 5.16
CA ASP A 63 -0.08 13.60 4.65
C ASP A 63 -0.49 13.35 3.19
N ARG A 64 -0.61 12.07 2.81
CA ARG A 64 -1.14 11.69 1.49
C ARG A 64 -2.53 11.11 1.58
N THR A 65 -3.31 11.41 0.55
CA THR A 65 -4.68 10.95 0.40
C THR A 65 -4.83 10.04 -0.82
N TYR A 66 -5.95 9.34 -0.89
CA TYR A 66 -6.41 8.63 -2.06
C TYR A 66 -7.91 8.88 -2.23
N ILE A 67 -8.39 8.69 -3.47
CA ILE A 67 -9.79 8.86 -3.80
C ILE A 67 -10.40 7.48 -4.06
N TYR A 68 -11.61 7.26 -3.57
CA TYR A 68 -12.44 6.11 -3.92
C TYR A 68 -13.90 6.51 -4.08
N GLN A 69 -14.65 5.67 -4.78
CA GLN A 69 -16.09 5.78 -4.94
C GLN A 69 -16.65 4.37 -5.08
N THR A 70 -17.70 4.06 -4.31
CA THR A 70 -18.48 2.82 -4.42
C THR A 70 -19.79 3.07 -5.17
N ASP A 71 -20.51 2.01 -5.52
CA ASP A 71 -21.75 2.07 -6.30
C ASP A 71 -22.91 2.75 -5.55
N ASP A 72 -22.87 2.77 -4.23
CA ASP A 72 -23.83 3.46 -3.36
C ASP A 72 -23.49 4.94 -3.09
N MET A 73 -22.34 5.43 -3.58
CA MET A 73 -21.88 6.80 -3.38
C MET A 73 -22.28 7.75 -4.52
N ALA A 74 -22.90 8.89 -4.15
CA ALA A 74 -23.27 9.94 -5.09
C ALA A 74 -22.09 10.76 -5.63
N ASP A 75 -20.99 10.84 -4.87
CA ASP A 75 -19.74 11.52 -5.24
C ASP A 75 -18.56 10.76 -4.63
N TYR A 76 -17.35 11.03 -5.10
CA TYR A 76 -16.15 10.41 -4.56
C TYR A 76 -15.83 10.90 -3.14
N VAL A 77 -15.06 10.10 -2.40
CA VAL A 77 -14.45 10.51 -1.13
C VAL A 77 -12.95 10.55 -1.27
N GLU A 78 -12.34 11.62 -0.77
CA GLU A 78 -10.92 11.71 -0.52
C GLU A 78 -10.64 11.28 0.93
N ALA A 79 -9.80 10.26 1.10
CA ALA A 79 -9.47 9.67 2.41
C ALA A 79 -7.95 9.64 2.64
N PRO A 80 -7.51 9.70 3.91
CA PRO A 80 -6.09 9.59 4.23
C PRO A 80 -5.55 8.20 3.87
N ARG A 81 -4.29 8.15 3.46
CA ARG A 81 -3.54 6.89 3.34
C ARG A 81 -2.91 6.53 4.68
N THR A 82 -2.86 5.25 4.98
CA THR A 82 -2.06 4.71 6.08
C THR A 82 -0.59 4.96 5.77
N TYR A 83 0.06 5.75 6.62
CA TYR A 83 1.51 5.97 6.55
C TYR A 83 2.25 4.72 7.04
N VAL A 84 3.19 4.25 6.23
CA VAL A 84 4.07 3.12 6.55
C VAL A 84 5.51 3.56 6.39
N GLU A 85 6.23 3.61 7.50
CA GLU A 85 7.65 3.92 7.50
C GLU A 85 8.44 2.81 6.80
N ILE A 86 9.24 3.20 5.80
CA ILE A 86 10.20 2.32 5.12
C ILE A 86 11.59 3.00 5.15
N GLN A 87 12.65 2.20 5.21
CA GLN A 87 14.03 2.65 5.28
C GLN A 87 14.41 3.44 4.02
N LYS A 88 14.39 4.78 4.11
CA LYS A 88 14.93 5.64 3.07
C LYS A 88 16.45 5.45 3.03
N ARG A 89 17.00 4.92 1.93
CA ARG A 89 18.46 4.83 1.73
C ARG A 89 18.88 5.77 0.62
N TRP A 90 19.09 7.03 1.00
CA TRP A 90 19.86 8.01 0.24
C TRP A 90 20.98 8.51 1.16
N ASN A 91 22.21 8.03 0.94
CA ASN A 91 23.44 8.63 1.44
C ASN A 91 24.32 8.97 0.24
#